data_AF-A0A660CD17-F1
#
_entry.id   AF-A0A660CD17-F1
#
_cell.length_a   1.000
_cell.length_b   1.000
_cell.length_c   1.000
_cell.angle_alpha   90.00
_cell.angle_beta   90.00
_cell.angle_gamma   90.00
#
_symmetry.space_group_name_H-M   'P 1'
#
loop_
_entity.id
_entity.type
_entity.pdbx_description
1 polymer ?
#
loop_
_entity_poly.entity_id
_entity_poly.type
_entity_poly.pdbx_seq_one_letter_code
_entity_poly.pdbx_strand_id
1 'polypeptide(L)'
;MAQRDEANRVAPGEHQPGRNPKITKEMRANARANPNSWLYVIDEAFDPSGRVPSWAVVGAYPVNNEGEIVEDFHPNDRYRPSPKALGYPEPASDLERLLQLVHTKHRPAEDLPPVILDATLFVYALSPVQRTVIGFHNTDGRIMVPAYTQKSLVPPEWPHARAVLGRDIVDLLADHPLAINPHDLVTAVVPAHHLRHALAQEQ
;
A
#
# COMPACT_ATOMS: atom_id res chain seq x y z
N MET A 1 34.00 8.28 -2.94
CA MET A 1 33.80 7.47 -1.71
C MET A 1 33.27 8.39 -0.64
N ALA A 2 32.01 8.18 -0.24
CA ALA A 2 31.43 8.76 0.97
C ALA A 2 30.30 7.79 1.38
N GLN A 3 30.64 6.86 2.27
CA GLN A 3 29.67 6.09 3.03
C GLN A 3 28.83 7.09 3.82
N ARG A 4 27.54 7.20 3.48
CA ARG A 4 26.56 7.89 4.32
C ARG A 4 25.82 6.83 5.13
N ASP A 5 25.97 6.99 6.43
CA ASP A 5 25.37 6.27 7.55
C ASP A 5 24.07 5.53 7.23
N GLU A 6 24.20 4.20 7.25
CA GLU A 6 23.11 3.22 7.20
C GLU A 6 22.42 3.03 8.57
N ALA A 7 22.61 3.97 9.49
CA ALA A 7 22.32 3.81 10.91
C ALA A 7 21.18 4.71 11.40
N ASN A 8 20.01 4.66 10.76
CA ASN A 8 18.74 4.97 11.45
C ASN A 8 17.49 4.46 10.70
N ARG A 9 17.54 3.23 10.19
CA ARG A 9 16.32 2.57 9.72
C ARG A 9 15.64 1.96 10.95
N VAL A 10 14.61 2.63 11.47
CA VAL A 10 13.69 2.04 12.45
C VAL A 10 13.19 0.72 11.84
N ALA A 11 13.47 -0.40 12.50
CA ALA A 11 13.07 -1.72 12.04
C ALA A 11 11.54 -1.76 11.89
N PRO A 12 11.01 -2.11 10.70
CA PRO A 12 9.60 -2.43 10.55
C PRO A 12 9.24 -3.62 11.45
N GLY A 13 8.01 -3.62 11.96
CA GLY A 13 7.49 -4.50 13.01
C GLY A 13 7.67 -6.01 12.79
N GLU A 14 7.43 -6.76 13.87
CA GLU A 14 7.75 -8.18 14.11
C GLU A 14 7.04 -9.22 13.20
N HIS A 15 6.76 -8.91 11.94
CA HIS A 15 6.15 -9.84 10.98
C HIS A 15 7.15 -10.23 9.90
N GLN A 16 8.15 -11.02 10.31
CA GLN A 16 9.00 -11.73 9.36
C GLN A 16 8.21 -12.94 8.80
N PRO A 17 8.03 -13.06 7.48
CA PRO A 17 7.46 -14.27 6.89
C PRO A 17 8.36 -15.46 7.25
N GLY A 18 7.80 -16.44 7.98
CA GLY A 18 8.50 -17.65 8.41
C GLY A 18 8.69 -17.83 9.92
N ARG A 19 8.29 -16.87 10.77
CA ARG A 19 8.18 -17.09 12.23
C ARG A 19 6.73 -17.24 12.66
N ASN A 20 6.43 -18.30 13.40
CA ASN A 20 5.11 -18.53 13.98
C ASN A 20 4.68 -17.31 14.82
N PRO A 21 3.39 -16.91 14.77
CA PRO A 21 2.88 -15.79 15.55
C PRO A 21 3.21 -15.92 17.05
N LYS A 22 3.60 -14.82 17.68
CA LYS A 22 3.92 -14.84 19.11
C LYS A 22 2.64 -15.03 19.94
N ILE A 23 2.61 -16.05 20.80
CA ILE A 23 1.47 -16.31 21.69
C ILE A 23 1.40 -15.23 22.79
N THR A 24 0.37 -14.37 22.72
CA THR A 24 0.15 -13.28 23.68
C THR A 24 -0.60 -13.74 24.94
N LYS A 25 -0.68 -12.86 25.95
CA LYS A 25 -1.48 -13.13 27.17
C LYS A 25 -2.97 -13.22 26.85
N GLU A 26 -3.46 -12.39 25.95
CA GLU A 26 -4.86 -12.37 25.51
C GLU A 26 -5.21 -13.65 24.76
N MET A 27 -4.33 -14.13 23.89
CA MET A 27 -4.45 -15.44 23.24
C MET A 27 -4.61 -16.56 24.26
N ARG A 28 -3.77 -16.59 25.30
CA ARG A 28 -3.87 -17.59 26.38
C ARG A 28 -5.16 -17.45 27.19
N ALA A 29 -5.66 -16.24 27.40
CA ALA A 29 -6.93 -16.03 28.08
C ALA A 29 -8.11 -16.54 27.24
N ASN A 30 -8.10 -16.31 25.93
CA ASN A 30 -9.10 -16.83 25.00
C ASN A 30 -9.09 -18.37 24.97
N ALA A 31 -7.91 -18.98 24.88
CA ALA A 31 -7.75 -20.44 24.89
C ALA A 31 -8.31 -21.08 26.18
N ARG A 32 -8.07 -20.47 27.35
CA ARG A 32 -8.63 -20.95 28.63
C ARG A 32 -10.15 -20.86 28.69
N ALA A 33 -10.74 -19.87 28.03
CA ALA A 33 -12.18 -19.75 27.94
C ALA A 33 -12.80 -20.77 26.95
N ASN A 34 -11.99 -21.33 26.04
CA ASN A 34 -12.43 -22.20 24.95
C ASN A 34 -11.53 -23.46 24.82
N PRO A 35 -11.55 -24.39 25.79
CA PRO A 35 -10.77 -25.64 25.70
C PRO A 35 -11.26 -26.56 24.57
N ASN A 36 -10.42 -27.49 24.13
CA ASN A 36 -10.69 -28.43 23.02
C ASN A 36 -11.10 -27.72 21.71
N SER A 37 -10.38 -26.65 21.36
CA SER A 37 -10.72 -25.80 20.22
C SER A 37 -9.49 -25.41 19.40
N TRP A 38 -9.68 -24.50 18.43
CA TRP A 38 -8.61 -23.88 17.67
C TRP A 38 -8.58 -22.38 17.98
N LEU A 39 -7.40 -21.87 18.28
CA LEU A 39 -7.15 -20.45 18.41
C LEU A 39 -6.67 -19.90 17.06
N TYR A 40 -7.55 -19.20 16.36
CA TYR A 40 -7.24 -18.58 15.07
C TYR A 40 -6.41 -17.29 15.26
N VAL A 41 -5.37 -17.15 14.43
CA VAL A 41 -4.57 -15.92 14.32
C VAL A 41 -5.06 -15.16 13.08
N ILE A 42 -5.48 -13.92 13.28
CA ILE A 42 -6.11 -13.08 12.25
C ILE A 42 -5.14 -11.99 11.84
N ASP A 43 -5.11 -11.67 10.55
CA ASP A 43 -4.32 -10.57 9.99
C ASP A 43 -4.71 -9.25 10.66
N GLU A 44 -3.71 -8.48 11.08
CA GLU A 44 -3.84 -7.26 11.87
C GLU A 44 -4.57 -6.09 11.17
N ALA A 45 -4.87 -6.24 9.87
CA ALA A 45 -5.75 -5.31 9.16
C ALA A 45 -7.25 -5.57 9.41
N PHE A 46 -7.60 -6.67 10.10
CA PHE A 46 -8.99 -7.07 10.33
C PHE A 46 -9.35 -7.02 11.82
N ASP A 47 -10.59 -6.61 12.10
CA ASP A 47 -11.15 -6.73 13.45
C ASP A 47 -11.43 -8.21 13.76
N PRO A 48 -10.79 -8.80 14.78
CA PRO A 48 -11.00 -10.19 15.14
C PRO A 48 -12.41 -10.48 15.69
N SER A 49 -13.15 -9.45 16.12
CA SER A 49 -14.54 -9.57 16.57
C SER A 49 -15.55 -9.37 15.43
N GLY A 50 -15.08 -8.94 14.25
CA GLY A 50 -15.90 -8.67 13.08
C GLY A 50 -16.07 -9.88 12.16
N ARG A 51 -16.61 -9.63 10.96
CA ARG A 51 -16.67 -10.63 9.90
C ARG A 51 -15.29 -10.76 9.25
N VAL A 52 -14.56 -11.82 9.60
CA VAL A 52 -13.23 -12.11 9.06
C VAL A 52 -13.32 -13.08 7.88
N PRO A 53 -12.89 -12.68 6.67
CA PRO A 53 -12.80 -13.60 5.54
C PRO A 53 -11.81 -14.73 5.80
N SER A 54 -12.05 -15.93 5.25
CA SER A 54 -11.16 -17.08 5.48
C SER A 54 -9.73 -16.86 5.00
N TRP A 55 -9.50 -15.98 4.02
CA TRP A 55 -8.17 -15.64 3.52
C TRP A 55 -7.42 -14.63 4.41
N ALA A 56 -8.11 -13.99 5.36
CA ALA A 56 -7.50 -13.06 6.33
C ALA A 56 -7.02 -13.78 7.61
N VAL A 57 -7.26 -15.09 7.72
CA VAL A 57 -6.73 -15.91 8.80
C VAL A 57 -5.31 -16.31 8.43
N VAL A 58 -4.33 -15.97 9.29
CA VAL A 58 -2.92 -16.32 9.12
C VAL A 58 -2.72 -17.83 9.33
N GLY A 59 -3.42 -18.39 10.31
CA GLY A 59 -3.37 -19.80 10.69
C GLY A 59 -4.05 -20.03 12.02
N ALA A 60 -3.76 -21.15 12.67
CA ALA A 60 -4.33 -21.47 13.97
C ALA A 60 -3.38 -22.30 14.85
N TYR A 61 -3.57 -22.18 16.15
CA TYR A 61 -2.98 -23.08 17.14
C TYR A 61 -4.06 -24.01 17.73
N PRO A 62 -3.77 -25.29 17.94
CA PRO A 62 -4.66 -26.16 18.70
C PRO A 62 -4.69 -25.75 20.18
N VAL A 63 -5.85 -25.88 20.81
CA VAL A 63 -6.08 -25.66 22.24
C VAL A 63 -6.50 -26.98 22.87
N ASN A 64 -5.74 -27.44 23.87
CA ASN A 64 -6.01 -28.71 24.54
C ASN A 64 -7.23 -28.64 25.49
N ASN A 65 -7.53 -29.75 26.15
CA ASN A 65 -8.63 -29.87 27.12
C ASN A 65 -8.42 -29.02 28.38
N GLU A 66 -7.19 -28.69 28.74
CA GLU A 66 -6.88 -27.76 29.84
C GLU A 66 -7.00 -26.27 29.43
N GLY A 67 -7.29 -25.98 28.16
CA GLY A 67 -7.36 -24.61 27.65
C GLY A 67 -5.99 -23.97 27.42
N GLU A 68 -4.94 -24.79 27.27
CA GLU A 68 -3.59 -24.36 26.94
C GLU A 68 -3.37 -24.42 25.42
N ILE A 69 -2.63 -23.42 24.92
CA ILE A 69 -2.26 -23.34 23.51
C ILE A 69 -1.09 -24.29 23.27
N VAL A 70 -1.28 -25.25 22.37
CA VAL A 70 -0.23 -26.14 21.90
C VAL A 70 0.59 -25.39 20.84
N GLU A 71 1.91 -25.34 20.98
CA GLU A 71 2.82 -24.63 20.06
C GLU A 71 3.03 -25.37 18.72
N ASP A 72 1.96 -25.95 18.17
CA ASP A 72 1.90 -26.60 16.86
C ASP A 72 1.10 -25.70 15.91
N PHE A 73 1.76 -24.71 15.30
CA PHE A 73 1.07 -23.74 14.43
C PHE A 73 0.72 -24.34 13.08
N HIS A 74 -0.55 -24.26 12.69
CA HIS A 74 -1.05 -24.67 11.38
C HIS A 74 -1.26 -23.43 10.51
N PRO A 75 -0.37 -23.14 9.53
CA PRO A 75 -0.57 -22.02 8.63
C PRO A 75 -1.77 -22.25 7.72
N ASN A 76 -2.45 -21.17 7.32
CA ASN A 76 -3.55 -21.23 6.37
C ASN A 76 -3.02 -21.07 4.94
N ASP A 77 -3.14 -22.11 4.12
CA ASP A 77 -2.71 -22.08 2.71
C ASP A 77 -3.45 -21.05 1.84
N ARG A 78 -4.61 -20.56 2.31
CA ARG A 78 -5.39 -19.53 1.65
C ARG A 78 -5.10 -18.13 2.16
N TYR A 79 -4.14 -17.98 3.08
CA TYR A 79 -3.80 -16.68 3.66
C TYR A 79 -3.29 -15.74 2.57
N ARG A 80 -3.90 -14.55 2.49
CA ARG A 80 -3.48 -13.46 1.62
C ARG A 80 -3.09 -12.26 2.50
N PRO A 81 -1.79 -12.04 2.73
CA PRO A 81 -1.32 -10.95 3.60
C PRO A 81 -1.88 -9.59 3.18
N SER A 82 -2.34 -8.81 4.15
CA SER A 82 -2.68 -7.40 3.96
C SER A 82 -1.41 -6.56 3.72
N PRO A 83 -1.53 -5.34 3.15
CA PRO A 83 -0.41 -4.41 3.10
C PRO A 83 0.28 -4.19 4.45
N LYS A 84 -0.52 -4.09 5.51
CA LYS A 84 -0.04 -3.89 6.88
C LYS A 84 0.80 -5.08 7.35
N ALA A 85 0.31 -6.30 7.15
CA ALA A 85 1.06 -7.53 7.47
C ALA A 85 2.34 -7.71 6.63
N LEU A 86 2.41 -7.07 5.45
CA LEU A 86 3.62 -7.01 4.61
C LEU A 86 4.58 -5.87 5.03
N GLY A 87 4.25 -5.12 6.08
CA GLY A 87 5.06 -4.03 6.61
C GLY A 87 4.99 -2.74 5.80
N TYR A 88 3.94 -2.54 5.00
CA TYR A 88 3.75 -1.28 4.28
C TYR A 88 3.42 -0.16 5.27
N PRO A 89 3.86 1.09 4.97
CA PRO A 89 3.55 2.23 5.83
C PRO A 89 2.04 2.47 5.88
N GLU A 90 1.57 3.09 6.97
CA GLU A 90 0.18 3.54 7.06
C GLU A 90 -0.09 4.56 5.92
N PRO A 91 -1.11 4.35 5.08
CA PRO A 91 -1.39 5.24 3.96
C PRO A 91 -1.87 6.60 4.45
N ALA A 92 -1.29 7.68 3.93
CA ALA A 92 -1.68 9.05 4.28
C ALA A 92 -2.91 9.57 3.50
N SER A 93 -3.35 8.83 2.48
CA SER A 93 -4.49 9.19 1.63
C SER A 93 -5.23 7.96 1.11
N ASP A 94 -6.44 8.19 0.59
CA ASP A 94 -7.24 7.16 -0.09
C ASP A 94 -6.52 6.60 -1.32
N LEU A 95 -5.80 7.45 -2.05
CA LEU A 95 -4.98 7.02 -3.19
C LEU A 95 -3.84 6.11 -2.74
N GLU A 96 -3.12 6.45 -1.67
CA GLU A 96 -2.06 5.57 -1.14
C GLU A 96 -2.61 4.23 -0.65
N ARG A 97 -3.75 4.25 0.06
CA ARG A 97 -4.41 3.01 0.49
C ARG A 97 -4.77 2.14 -0.72
N LEU A 98 -5.37 2.72 -1.76
CA LEU A 98 -5.73 1.98 -2.96
C LEU A 98 -4.49 1.46 -3.71
N LEU A 99 -3.42 2.25 -3.83
CA LEU A 99 -2.16 1.81 -4.42
C LEU A 99 -1.61 0.57 -3.72
N GLN A 100 -1.60 0.56 -2.38
CA GLN A 100 -1.18 -0.61 -1.61
C GLN A 100 -2.06 -1.82 -1.87
N LEU A 101 -3.39 -1.65 -1.92
CA LEU A 101 -4.33 -2.74 -2.21
C LEU A 101 -4.18 -3.28 -3.64
N VAL A 102 -3.93 -2.43 -4.63
CA VAL A 102 -3.68 -2.85 -6.01
C VAL A 102 -2.35 -3.61 -6.10
N HIS A 103 -1.30 -3.09 -5.48
CA HIS A 103 0.02 -3.72 -5.48
C HIS A 103 0.00 -5.12 -4.83
N THR A 104 -0.80 -5.28 -3.78
CA THR A 104 -1.02 -6.57 -3.07
C THR A 104 -2.15 -7.42 -3.68
N LYS A 105 -2.69 -7.00 -4.84
CA LYS A 105 -3.74 -7.69 -5.62
C LYS A 105 -5.07 -7.87 -4.88
N HIS A 106 -5.32 -7.08 -3.84
CA HIS A 106 -6.60 -7.02 -3.13
C HIS A 106 -7.65 -6.19 -3.87
N ARG A 107 -7.22 -5.31 -4.79
CA ARG A 107 -8.06 -4.54 -5.70
C ARG A 107 -7.50 -4.56 -7.13
N PRO A 108 -8.36 -4.47 -8.16
CA PRO A 108 -7.91 -4.30 -9.54
C PRO A 108 -7.27 -2.94 -9.80
N ALA A 109 -6.35 -2.86 -10.75
CA ALA A 109 -5.69 -1.60 -11.14
C ALA A 109 -6.68 -0.62 -11.82
N GLU A 110 -7.76 -1.13 -12.39
CA GLU A 110 -8.85 -0.35 -12.99
C GLU A 110 -9.58 0.56 -11.98
N ASP A 111 -9.40 0.36 -10.67
CA ASP A 111 -9.94 1.23 -9.63
C ASP A 111 -9.14 2.52 -9.45
N LEU A 112 -7.89 2.58 -9.92
CA LEU A 112 -7.00 3.73 -9.71
C LEU A 112 -7.49 5.02 -10.38
N PRO A 113 -7.94 5.03 -11.65
CA PRO A 113 -8.23 6.27 -12.36
C PRO A 113 -9.21 7.21 -11.64
N PRO A 114 -10.40 6.78 -11.18
CA PRO A 114 -11.32 7.67 -10.47
C PRO A 114 -10.70 8.29 -9.20
N VAL A 115 -10.03 7.48 -8.38
CA VAL A 115 -9.39 7.97 -7.16
C VAL A 115 -8.24 8.93 -7.44
N ILE A 116 -7.51 8.71 -8.54
CA ILE A 116 -6.48 9.64 -9.01
C ILE A 116 -7.10 10.99 -9.39
N LEU A 117 -8.23 11.01 -10.10
CA LEU A 117 -8.89 12.25 -10.55
C LEU A 117 -9.29 13.17 -9.39
N ASP A 118 -9.64 12.58 -8.24
CA ASP A 118 -10.02 13.28 -7.01
C ASP A 118 -8.84 13.59 -6.08
N ALA A 119 -7.67 12.98 -6.32
CA ALA A 119 -6.50 13.19 -5.48
C ALA A 119 -5.80 14.52 -5.80
N THR A 120 -5.27 15.17 -4.76
CA THR A 120 -4.25 16.20 -4.93
C THR A 120 -2.90 15.54 -5.14
N LEU A 121 -2.27 15.83 -6.28
CA LEU A 121 -0.98 15.31 -6.69
C LEU A 121 0.07 16.41 -6.66
N PHE A 122 1.31 16.04 -6.36
CA PHE A 122 2.47 16.92 -6.48
C PHE A 122 3.23 16.56 -7.74
N VAL A 123 3.33 17.50 -8.67
CA VAL A 123 4.05 17.30 -9.93
C VAL A 123 5.25 18.22 -10.00
N TYR A 124 6.23 17.81 -10.78
CA TYR A 124 7.44 18.56 -11.04
C TYR A 124 7.17 19.93 -11.66
N ALA A 125 7.88 20.95 -11.16
CA ALA A 125 7.84 22.31 -11.69
C ALA A 125 9.21 23.00 -11.55
N LEU A 126 9.55 23.88 -12.49
CA LEU A 126 10.73 24.75 -12.38
C LEU A 126 10.43 26.06 -11.65
N SER A 127 9.16 26.45 -11.56
CA SER A 127 8.68 27.62 -10.81
C SER A 127 7.24 27.43 -10.34
N PRO A 128 6.77 28.14 -9.30
CA PRO A 128 5.38 28.04 -8.84
C PRO A 128 4.32 28.45 -9.88
N VAL A 129 4.70 29.27 -10.87
CA VAL A 129 3.78 29.78 -11.91
C VAL A 129 3.70 28.89 -13.14
N GLN A 130 4.55 27.85 -13.24
CA GLN A 130 4.56 26.94 -14.38
C GLN A 130 3.27 26.09 -14.40
N ARG A 131 2.56 26.13 -15.53
CA ARG A 131 1.33 25.35 -15.75
C ARG A 131 1.53 24.09 -16.60
N THR A 132 2.66 23.94 -17.27
CA THR A 132 3.02 22.73 -18.01
C THR A 132 3.49 21.61 -17.07
N VAL A 133 3.40 20.36 -17.53
CA VAL A 133 3.97 19.19 -16.84
C VAL A 133 5.35 18.86 -17.39
N ILE A 134 6.19 18.24 -16.57
CA ILE A 134 7.53 17.79 -16.95
C ILE A 134 7.52 16.26 -16.97
N GLY A 135 7.80 15.66 -18.13
CA GLY A 135 7.96 14.22 -18.26
C GLY A 135 9.43 13.79 -18.18
N PHE A 136 9.66 12.53 -17.83
CA PHE A 136 10.97 11.88 -17.85
C PHE A 136 10.90 10.59 -18.66
N HIS A 137 12.06 10.15 -19.14
CA HIS A 137 12.19 8.87 -19.83
C HIS A 137 12.33 7.76 -18.80
N ASN A 138 11.53 6.70 -18.91
CA ASN A 138 11.81 5.46 -18.20
C ASN A 138 13.01 4.72 -18.82
N THR A 139 13.37 3.58 -18.25
CA THR A 139 14.47 2.73 -18.74
C THR A 139 14.30 2.29 -20.20
N ASP A 140 13.07 2.23 -20.69
CA ASP A 140 12.72 1.83 -22.05
C ASP A 140 12.61 3.03 -23.01
N GLY A 141 12.93 4.25 -22.54
CA GLY A 141 12.85 5.49 -23.32
C GLY A 141 11.44 6.07 -23.46
N ARG A 142 10.42 5.47 -22.83
CA ARG A 142 9.04 6.00 -22.82
C ARG A 142 8.95 7.23 -21.92
N ILE A 143 8.37 8.30 -22.43
CA ILE A 143 8.10 9.51 -21.65
C ILE A 143 6.92 9.24 -20.70
N MET A 144 7.11 9.58 -19.43
CA MET A 144 6.12 9.43 -18.35
C MET A 144 6.09 10.71 -17.51
N VAL A 145 4.92 11.07 -17.00
CA VAL A 145 4.76 12.25 -16.13
C VAL A 145 4.76 11.81 -14.67
N PRO A 146 5.70 12.26 -13.82
CA PRO A 146 5.73 11.92 -12.41
C PRO A 146 4.67 12.71 -11.66
N ALA A 147 3.97 12.03 -10.77
CA ALA A 147 3.13 12.62 -9.76
C ALA A 147 3.36 11.92 -8.42
N TYR A 148 3.32 12.70 -7.35
CA TYR A 148 3.53 12.23 -6.00
C TYR A 148 2.28 12.45 -5.15
N THR A 149 1.96 11.49 -4.29
CA THR A 149 0.83 11.59 -3.35
C THR A 149 1.11 12.60 -2.23
N GLN A 150 2.39 12.89 -1.97
CA GLN A 150 2.83 13.86 -0.97
C GLN A 150 4.01 14.69 -1.49
N LYS A 151 4.11 15.93 -1.03
CA LYS A 151 5.23 16.81 -1.36
C LYS A 151 6.58 16.27 -0.87
N SER A 152 6.59 15.58 0.27
CA SER A 152 7.77 14.97 0.88
C SER A 152 8.37 13.83 0.05
N LEU A 153 7.59 13.21 -0.84
CA LEU A 153 8.05 12.14 -1.73
C LEU A 153 8.72 12.66 -3.00
N VAL A 154 8.57 13.96 -3.29
CA VAL A 154 9.26 14.62 -4.41
C VAL A 154 10.76 14.65 -4.11
N PRO A 155 11.63 14.23 -5.04
CA PRO A 155 13.08 14.28 -4.82
C PRO A 155 13.58 15.69 -4.46
N PRO A 156 14.43 15.80 -3.44
CA PRO A 156 14.87 17.09 -2.90
C PRO A 156 15.72 17.91 -3.89
N GLU A 157 16.32 17.27 -4.89
CA GLU A 157 17.04 17.92 -5.98
C GLU A 157 16.14 18.72 -6.93
N TRP A 158 14.82 18.48 -6.88
CA TRP A 158 13.90 19.14 -7.79
C TRP A 158 13.55 20.56 -7.32
N PRO A 159 13.66 21.59 -8.18
CA PRO A 159 13.52 22.98 -7.75
C PRO A 159 12.20 23.26 -7.04
N HIS A 160 11.09 22.77 -7.61
CA HIS A 160 9.77 22.92 -7.04
C HIS A 160 8.87 21.71 -7.33
N ALA A 161 7.85 21.60 -6.49
CA ALA A 161 6.69 20.75 -6.71
C ALA A 161 5.43 21.59 -6.62
N ARG A 162 4.52 21.38 -7.58
CA ARG A 162 3.24 22.07 -7.64
C ARG A 162 2.13 21.09 -7.29
N ALA A 163 1.24 21.49 -6.39
CA ALA A 163 0.00 20.77 -6.13
C ALA A 163 -0.97 20.96 -7.31
N VAL A 164 -1.59 19.89 -7.75
CA VAL A 164 -2.57 19.87 -8.83
C VAL A 164 -3.63 18.82 -8.51
N LEU A 165 -4.90 19.10 -8.83
CA LEU A 165 -5.94 18.08 -8.74
C LEU A 165 -5.77 17.09 -9.89
N GLY A 166 -5.98 15.80 -9.66
CA GLY A 166 -5.76 14.77 -10.68
C GLY A 166 -6.56 14.97 -11.97
N ARG A 167 -7.78 15.49 -11.87
CA ARG A 167 -8.58 15.85 -13.05
C ARG A 167 -7.97 16.98 -13.90
N ASP A 168 -7.28 17.93 -13.26
CA ASP A 168 -6.72 19.10 -13.95
C ASP A 168 -5.43 18.76 -14.72
N ILE A 169 -4.77 17.64 -14.41
CA ILE A 169 -3.55 17.21 -15.12
C ILE A 169 -3.86 16.41 -16.38
N VAL A 170 -5.05 15.83 -16.54
CA VAL A 170 -5.38 14.89 -17.61
C VAL A 170 -5.09 15.45 -19.00
N ASP A 171 -5.52 16.69 -19.27
CA ASP A 171 -5.31 17.36 -20.56
C ASP A 171 -3.84 17.73 -20.80
N LEU A 172 -3.04 17.86 -19.74
CA LEU A 172 -1.62 18.19 -19.83
C LEU A 172 -0.75 16.97 -20.16
N LEU A 173 -1.28 15.75 -20.03
CA LEU A 173 -0.51 14.52 -20.22
C LEU A 173 -0.11 14.27 -21.67
N ALA A 174 -0.83 14.82 -22.65
CA ALA A 174 -0.57 14.60 -24.08
C ALA A 174 -0.32 13.11 -24.43
N ASP A 175 -1.20 12.22 -23.93
CA ASP A 175 -1.12 10.75 -24.03
C ASP A 175 0.02 10.03 -23.29
N HIS A 176 0.88 10.76 -22.58
CA HIS A 176 1.89 10.16 -21.73
C HIS A 176 1.28 9.59 -20.43
N PRO A 177 1.70 8.39 -19.99
CA PRO A 177 1.20 7.81 -18.76
C PRO A 177 1.64 8.64 -17.53
N LEU A 178 0.80 8.61 -16.50
CA LEU A 178 1.08 9.18 -15.19
C LEU A 178 1.76 8.12 -14.32
N ALA A 179 2.93 8.46 -13.78
CA ALA A 179 3.71 7.62 -12.87
C ALA A 179 3.49 8.10 -11.44
N ILE A 180 2.78 7.32 -10.62
CA ILE A 180 2.53 7.65 -9.22
C ILE A 180 3.67 7.15 -8.35
N ASN A 181 4.26 8.05 -7.56
CA ASN A 181 5.35 7.80 -6.62
C ASN A 181 6.51 6.99 -7.24
N PRO A 182 7.09 7.39 -8.39
CA PRO A 182 8.03 6.54 -9.14
C PRO A 182 9.32 6.17 -8.39
N HIS A 183 9.60 6.79 -7.24
CA HIS A 183 10.78 6.53 -6.41
C HIS A 183 10.45 5.89 -5.05
N ASP A 184 9.20 5.48 -4.84
CA ASP A 184 8.73 4.90 -3.57
C ASP A 184 8.60 3.37 -3.66
N LEU A 185 8.32 2.71 -2.53
CA LEU A 185 8.09 1.27 -2.43
C LEU A 185 6.84 0.84 -3.21
N VAL A 186 5.79 1.66 -3.18
CA VAL A 186 4.50 1.36 -3.80
C VAL A 186 4.24 2.37 -4.91
N THR A 187 4.34 1.91 -6.15
CA THR A 187 4.25 2.74 -7.35
C THR A 187 3.15 2.25 -8.29
N ALA A 188 2.69 3.11 -9.20
CA ALA A 188 1.78 2.74 -10.27
C ALA A 188 2.04 3.54 -11.54
N VAL A 189 1.74 2.93 -12.69
CA VAL A 189 1.78 3.59 -13.99
C VAL A 189 0.40 3.53 -14.61
N VAL A 190 -0.24 4.68 -14.74
CA VAL A 190 -1.61 4.78 -15.24
C VAL A 190 -1.61 5.43 -16.62
N PRO A 191 -2.04 4.72 -17.68
CA PRO A 191 -2.17 5.31 -19.01
C PRO A 191 -3.12 6.51 -19.03
N ALA A 192 -2.75 7.58 -19.74
CA ALA A 192 -3.58 8.79 -19.85
C ALA A 192 -5.00 8.49 -20.37
N HIS A 193 -5.15 7.53 -21.28
CA HIS A 193 -6.46 7.16 -21.81
C HIS A 193 -7.38 6.53 -20.75
N HIS A 194 -6.86 5.88 -19.71
CA HIS A 194 -7.67 5.39 -18.59
C HIS A 194 -8.20 6.55 -17.74
N LEU A 195 -7.38 7.58 -17.50
CA LEU A 195 -7.80 8.79 -16.80
C LEU A 195 -8.84 9.58 -17.60
N ARG A 196 -8.63 9.74 -18.92
CA ARG A 196 -9.61 10.37 -19.82
C ARG A 196 -10.93 9.61 -19.86
N HIS A 197 -10.88 8.28 -19.92
CA HIS A 197 -12.07 7.45 -19.89
C HIS A 197 -12.83 7.63 -18.58
N ALA A 198 -12.15 7.56 -17.42
CA ALA A 198 -12.79 7.77 -16.13
C ALA A 198 -13.42 9.17 -16.01
N LEU A 199 -12.72 10.22 -16.44
CA LEU A 199 -13.21 11.59 -16.42
C LEU A 199 -14.49 11.78 -17.26
N ALA A 200 -14.62 11.05 -18.37
CA ALA A 200 -15.79 11.11 -19.23
C ALA A 200 -17.00 10.33 -18.69
N GLN A 201 -16.82 9.39 -17.76
CA GLN A 201 -17.92 8.61 -17.15
C GLN A 201 -18.58 9.35 -15.98
N GLU A 202 -17.95 10.41 -15.46
CA GLU A 202 -18.47 11.25 -14.37
C GLU A 202 -19.31 12.44 -14.86
N GLN A 203 -19.34 12.69 -16.18
CA GLN A 203 -20.06 13.79 -16.84
C GLN A 203 -21.41 13.33 -17.39
#